data_AF-A0A108T1Z8-F1
#
_entry.id   AF-A0A108T1Z8-F1
#
_cell.length_a   1.000
_cell.length_b   1.000
_cell.length_c   1.000
_cell.angle_alpha   90.00
_cell.angle_beta   90.00
_cell.angle_gamma   90.00
#
_symmetry.space_group_name_H-M   'P 1'
#
loop_
_entity.id
_entity.type
_entity.pdbx_description
1 polymer ?
#
loop_
_entity_poly.entity_id
_entity_poly.type
_entity_poly.pdbx_seq_one_letter_code
_entity_poly.pdbx_strand_id
1 'polypeptide(L)'
;MKNKIYTRSVTIRDNDMNRWGITFEVREVDPCTKRNIDTLEEFVEHFEVSVCAEGCGSWGQCYGRITPRTPGQKDLLDFWNKYHCGSIASGTRAQEKYLHGEQYKKDFDEFIKIFSGYDENFRKQFDATSFNIMCKFYQVQPEHMPTLRGVISRYADGNPIEYILGLNPKRIRHDANDLYVKYIFLAIRGLYIDKGYKYGTDWLYLPIPEDICKRIDDLCEVLQKEEEDLSQSFAVPGDFDMSGNFEATKDIVEKVMEMRDCDEEEAKRFVALGIHLQLTFGDLDDTFQSNGDCLYQANGMEYYIGTEEELEQLASDIVHNNDEYEYFWREAVAAQNTIDSLEDWLDSIISIDGWCSVLNHWDGEYESYKIAGEYICVCRS
;
A
#
# COMPACT_ATOMS: atom_id res chain seq x y z
N MET A 1 19.33 11.91 18.62
CA MET A 1 18.20 12.62 17.98
C MET A 1 18.51 12.63 16.49
N LYS A 2 17.70 11.98 15.64
CA LYS A 2 17.90 12.06 14.19
C LYS A 2 17.58 13.48 13.75
N ASN A 3 18.55 14.21 13.21
CA ASN A 3 18.32 15.58 12.76
C ASN A 3 17.70 15.54 11.37
N LYS A 4 16.44 15.98 11.26
CA LYS A 4 15.83 16.26 9.97
C LYS A 4 16.62 17.41 9.32
N ILE A 5 17.25 17.14 8.18
CA ILE A 5 18.09 18.11 7.45
C ILE A 5 17.38 18.69 6.23
N TYR A 6 16.36 18.01 5.72
CA TYR A 6 15.61 18.45 4.55
C TYR A 6 14.18 17.89 4.56
N THR A 7 13.23 18.69 4.07
CA THR A 7 11.87 18.27 3.79
C THR A 7 11.30 19.06 2.62
N ARG A 8 10.57 18.38 1.74
CA ARG A 8 9.86 18.98 0.62
C ARG A 8 8.60 18.17 0.36
N SER A 9 7.53 18.84 -0.05
CA SER A 9 6.27 18.19 -0.38
C SER A 9 5.79 18.63 -1.76
N VAL A 10 5.04 17.76 -2.41
CA VAL A 10 4.40 18.01 -3.70
C VAL A 10 3.04 17.35 -3.71
N THR A 11 2.08 17.98 -4.38
CA THR A 11 0.75 17.42 -4.64
C THR A 11 0.67 17.04 -6.11
N ILE A 12 0.10 15.86 -6.37
CA ILE A 12 -0.15 15.36 -7.73
C ILE A 12 -1.56 14.78 -7.83
N ARG A 13 -2.11 14.71 -9.04
CA ARG A 13 -3.21 13.80 -9.38
C ARG A 13 -2.71 12.61 -10.16
N ASP A 14 -3.07 11.42 -9.73
CA ASP A 14 -2.71 10.18 -10.42
C ASP A 14 -3.59 9.96 -11.67
N ASN A 15 -3.44 8.80 -12.33
CA ASN A 15 -4.18 8.48 -13.55
C ASN A 15 -5.68 8.30 -13.32
N ASP A 16 -6.06 7.99 -12.09
CA ASP A 16 -7.44 7.82 -11.66
C ASP A 16 -8.02 9.14 -11.12
N MET A 17 -7.29 10.25 -11.35
CA MET A 17 -7.61 11.61 -10.90
C MET A 17 -7.59 11.79 -9.38
N ASN A 18 -7.06 10.82 -8.64
CA ASN A 18 -6.97 10.92 -7.19
C ASN A 18 -5.84 11.85 -6.78
N ARG A 19 -6.14 12.75 -5.85
CA ARG A 19 -5.14 13.66 -5.27
C ARG A 19 -4.27 12.96 -4.23
N TRP A 20 -2.96 13.16 -4.36
CA TRP A 20 -1.94 12.65 -3.44
C TRP A 20 -1.04 13.79 -2.96
N GLY A 21 -0.95 13.97 -1.63
CA GLY A 21 0.06 14.81 -0.98
C GLY A 21 1.28 13.97 -0.62
N ILE A 22 2.40 14.19 -1.29
CA ILE A 22 3.65 13.44 -1.09
C ILE A 22 4.64 14.30 -0.31
N THR A 23 5.21 13.74 0.75
CA THR A 23 6.24 14.39 1.56
C THR A 23 7.52 13.58 1.57
N PHE A 24 8.61 14.24 1.20
CA PHE A 24 9.97 13.74 1.27
C PHE A 24 10.64 14.29 2.53
N GLU A 25 11.42 13.44 3.19
CA GLU A 25 12.21 13.82 4.34
C GLU A 25 13.58 13.15 4.27
N VAL A 26 14.64 13.93 4.50
CA VAL A 26 16.00 13.41 4.65
C VAL A 26 16.50 13.72 6.05
N ARG A 27 17.01 12.69 6.71
CA ARG A 27 17.60 12.76 8.05
C ARG A 27 19.07 12.41 7.97
N GLU A 28 19.87 13.11 8.75
CA GLU A 28 21.22 12.67 9.08
C GLU A 28 21.14 11.64 10.22
N VAL A 29 21.86 10.53 10.07
CA VAL A 29 21.93 9.45 11.04
C VAL A 29 23.37 9.19 11.45
N ASP A 30 23.56 8.63 12.64
CA ASP A 30 24.87 8.17 13.07
C ASP A 30 25.42 7.17 12.04
N PRO A 31 26.72 7.29 11.66
CA PRO A 31 27.31 6.45 10.63
C PRO A 31 27.05 4.98 10.90
N CYS A 32 26.38 4.32 9.97
CA CYS A 32 26.00 2.91 10.11
C CYS A 32 26.56 2.09 8.95
N THR A 33 27.20 0.96 9.28
CA THR A 33 27.71 0.04 8.26
C THR A 33 26.54 -0.76 7.70
N LYS A 34 26.30 -0.63 6.40
CA LYS A 34 25.27 -1.33 5.64
C LYS A 34 25.94 -2.18 4.56
N ARG A 35 25.16 -3.09 3.96
CA ARG A 35 25.61 -3.93 2.85
C ARG A 35 24.80 -3.63 1.60
N ASN A 36 25.51 -3.48 0.48
CA ASN A 36 24.91 -3.17 -0.81
C ASN A 36 24.05 -4.33 -1.34
N ILE A 37 22.84 -4.03 -1.82
CA ILE A 37 21.89 -5.00 -2.38
C ILE A 37 22.36 -5.66 -3.68
N ASP A 38 23.21 -4.99 -4.45
CA ASP A 38 23.71 -5.47 -5.74
C ASP A 38 25.08 -6.14 -5.63
N THR A 39 25.98 -5.56 -4.83
CA THR A 39 27.40 -6.00 -4.76
C THR A 39 27.76 -6.78 -3.51
N LEU A 40 26.94 -6.73 -2.45
CA LEU A 40 27.26 -7.22 -1.11
C LEU A 40 28.45 -6.55 -0.42
N GLU A 41 29.01 -5.50 -1.02
CA GLU A 41 30.08 -4.72 -0.41
C GLU A 41 29.52 -3.89 0.76
N GLU A 42 30.32 -3.76 1.81
CA GLU A 42 29.96 -2.93 2.96
C GLU A 42 30.24 -1.46 2.65
N PHE A 43 29.31 -0.60 3.05
CA PHE A 43 29.43 0.84 2.93
C PHE A 43 28.92 1.52 4.20
N VAL A 44 29.35 2.76 4.43
CA VAL A 44 28.87 3.57 5.55
C VAL A 44 27.77 4.49 5.05
N GLU A 45 26.62 4.42 5.68
CA GLU A 45 25.48 5.29 5.38
C GLU A 45 25.34 6.38 6.46
N HIS A 46 25.11 7.59 5.98
CA HIS A 46 24.96 8.81 6.78
C HIS A 46 23.56 9.40 6.70
N PHE A 47 22.74 8.93 5.76
CA PHE A 47 21.41 9.44 5.51
C PHE A 47 20.32 8.38 5.70
N GLU A 48 19.12 8.87 5.97
CA GLU A 48 17.88 8.12 5.87
C GLU A 48 16.87 8.97 5.11
N VAL A 49 16.28 8.40 4.06
CA VAL A 49 15.23 9.05 3.27
C VAL A 49 13.90 8.41 3.62
N SER A 50 12.93 9.23 4.00
CA SER A 50 11.53 8.84 4.14
C SER A 50 10.73 9.54 3.06
N VAL A 51 9.76 8.81 2.52
CA VAL A 51 8.78 9.30 1.57
C VAL A 51 7.46 8.75 2.07
N CYS A 52 6.52 9.63 2.34
CA CYS A 52 5.16 9.27 2.68
C CYS A 52 4.21 9.98 1.73
N ALA A 53 3.04 9.39 1.52
CA ALA A 53 1.95 10.08 0.88
C ALA A 53 0.69 9.93 1.69
N GLU A 54 -0.22 10.83 1.40
CA GLU A 54 -1.57 10.91 1.91
C GLU A 54 -2.50 11.11 0.71
N GLY A 55 -3.54 10.28 0.63
CA GLY A 55 -4.54 10.32 -0.43
C GLY A 55 -5.40 9.07 -0.41
N CYS A 56 -6.64 9.13 -0.90
CA CYS A 56 -7.57 7.99 -0.92
C CYS A 56 -7.68 7.25 0.43
N GLY A 57 -7.70 7.97 1.55
CA GLY A 57 -7.73 7.38 2.90
C GLY A 57 -6.52 6.55 3.31
N SER A 58 -5.46 6.62 2.53
CA SER A 58 -4.24 5.89 2.75
C SER A 58 -3.15 6.85 3.22
N TRP A 59 -2.37 6.40 4.20
CA TRP A 59 -1.31 7.19 4.80
C TRP A 59 -0.02 6.38 4.86
N GLY A 60 1.12 7.04 4.65
CA GLY A 60 2.44 6.44 4.77
C GLY A 60 2.94 5.86 3.44
N GLN A 61 3.18 4.55 3.40
CA GLN A 61 3.75 3.88 2.21
C GLN A 61 2.66 3.61 1.17
N CYS A 62 2.30 4.63 0.39
CA CYS A 62 1.23 4.55 -0.61
C CYS A 62 1.73 4.35 -2.05
N TYR A 63 3.03 4.09 -2.25
CA TYR A 63 3.62 3.94 -3.60
C TYR A 63 2.93 2.85 -4.46
N GLY A 64 2.39 1.79 -3.84
CA GLY A 64 1.64 0.74 -4.55
C GLY A 64 0.18 1.08 -4.87
N ARG A 65 -0.32 2.24 -4.40
CA ARG A 65 -1.69 2.73 -4.61
C ARG A 65 -1.77 3.90 -5.61
N ILE A 66 -0.65 4.54 -5.92
CA ILE A 66 -0.59 5.63 -6.90
C ILE A 66 -0.52 5.02 -8.29
N THR A 67 -1.50 5.31 -9.14
CA THR A 67 -1.50 4.89 -10.55
C THR A 67 -0.81 5.97 -11.41
N PRO A 68 0.45 5.81 -11.85
CA PRO A 68 1.18 6.91 -12.46
C PRO A 68 0.63 7.31 -13.85
N ARG A 69 0.29 8.59 -13.99
CA ARG A 69 -0.21 9.24 -15.21
C ARG A 69 0.89 9.82 -16.09
N THR A 70 1.94 10.37 -15.48
CA THR A 70 3.01 11.10 -16.17
C THR A 70 4.36 10.39 -16.04
N PRO A 71 5.36 10.71 -16.89
CA PRO A 71 6.73 10.26 -16.70
C PRO A 71 7.30 10.65 -15.33
N GLY A 72 7.10 11.88 -14.86
CA GLY A 72 7.55 12.30 -13.54
C GLY A 72 6.96 11.47 -12.40
N GLN A 73 5.69 11.06 -12.50
CA GLN A 73 5.07 10.17 -11.52
C GLN A 73 5.68 8.76 -11.54
N LYS A 74 6.13 8.26 -12.68
CA LYS A 74 6.89 6.99 -12.74
C LYS A 74 8.26 7.15 -12.08
N ASP A 75 8.94 8.27 -12.35
CA ASP A 75 10.22 8.60 -11.73
C ASP A 75 10.09 8.76 -10.20
N LEU A 76 8.97 9.31 -9.72
CA LEU A 76 8.62 9.35 -8.31
C LEU A 76 8.54 7.95 -7.70
N LEU A 77 7.80 7.03 -8.32
CA LEU A 77 7.66 5.67 -7.79
C LEU A 77 8.99 4.92 -7.82
N ASP A 78 9.80 5.12 -8.85
CA ASP A 78 11.15 4.57 -8.94
C ASP A 78 12.07 5.16 -7.86
N PHE A 79 12.01 6.49 -7.63
CA PHE A 79 12.73 7.15 -6.55
C PHE A 79 12.31 6.59 -5.18
N TRP A 80 11.01 6.46 -4.94
CA TRP A 80 10.44 5.97 -3.70
C TRP A 80 10.93 4.55 -3.43
N ASN A 81 10.78 3.63 -4.40
CA ASN A 81 11.26 2.25 -4.29
C ASN A 81 12.77 2.18 -4.04
N LYS A 82 13.53 3.13 -4.60
CA LYS A 82 15.00 3.15 -4.57
C LYS A 82 15.60 3.77 -3.30
N TYR A 83 14.90 4.70 -2.65
CA TYR A 83 15.49 5.47 -1.56
C TYR A 83 14.68 5.48 -0.28
N HIS A 84 13.37 5.20 -0.32
CA HIS A 84 12.58 5.10 0.91
C HIS A 84 13.14 4.02 1.82
N CYS A 85 13.52 4.42 3.04
CA CYS A 85 14.22 3.59 4.01
C CYS A 85 15.49 2.91 3.45
N GLY A 86 16.09 3.43 2.37
CA GLY A 86 17.30 2.89 1.74
C GLY A 86 17.10 1.59 0.93
N SER A 87 15.92 1.34 0.38
CA SER A 87 15.58 0.08 -0.32
C SER A 87 15.91 -1.16 0.48
N ILE A 88 15.43 -1.23 1.71
CA ILE A 88 15.60 -2.41 2.57
C ILE A 88 15.11 -3.65 1.83
N ALA A 89 16.03 -4.60 1.58
CA ALA A 89 15.73 -5.84 0.90
C ALA A 89 16.28 -7.04 1.66
N SER A 90 15.49 -8.12 1.66
CA SER A 90 15.89 -9.41 2.25
C SER A 90 16.59 -10.31 1.23
N GLY A 91 17.16 -9.75 0.18
CA GLY A 91 17.82 -10.50 -0.88
C GLY A 91 18.42 -9.55 -1.90
N THR A 92 19.44 -10.02 -2.62
CA THR A 92 20.04 -9.27 -3.73
C THR A 92 19.07 -9.22 -4.91
N ARG A 93 19.20 -8.19 -5.77
CA ARG A 93 18.38 -8.10 -6.99
C ARG A 93 18.56 -9.30 -7.90
N ALA A 94 19.75 -9.92 -7.93
CA ALA A 94 20.01 -11.12 -8.69
C ALA A 94 19.21 -12.33 -8.17
N GLN A 95 19.10 -12.47 -6.84
CA GLN A 95 18.26 -13.49 -6.21
C GLN A 95 16.78 -13.25 -6.54
N GLU A 96 16.27 -12.03 -6.36
CA GLU A 96 14.88 -11.69 -6.66
C GLU A 96 14.54 -11.92 -8.13
N LYS A 97 15.40 -11.48 -9.05
CA LYS A 97 15.22 -11.68 -10.49
C LYS A 97 15.12 -13.16 -10.86
N TYR A 98 15.96 -14.00 -10.26
CA TYR A 98 15.90 -15.44 -10.51
C TYR A 98 14.62 -16.05 -9.95
N LEU A 99 14.31 -15.80 -8.67
CA LEU A 99 13.16 -16.40 -7.98
C LEU A 99 11.80 -16.00 -8.57
N HIS A 100 11.68 -14.80 -9.14
CA HIS A 100 10.46 -14.35 -9.84
C HIS A 100 10.47 -14.66 -11.35
N GLY A 101 11.59 -15.15 -11.88
CA GLY A 101 11.76 -15.43 -13.30
C GLY A 101 11.25 -16.81 -13.71
N GLU A 102 11.00 -16.99 -15.01
CA GLU A 102 10.59 -18.27 -15.60
C GLU A 102 11.63 -19.38 -15.37
N GLN A 103 12.92 -19.01 -15.29
CA GLN A 103 14.00 -19.97 -15.08
C GLN A 103 13.89 -20.70 -13.74
N TYR A 104 13.45 -20.03 -12.67
CA TYR A 104 13.27 -20.70 -11.37
C TYR A 104 12.14 -21.74 -11.41
N LYS A 105 11.00 -21.39 -12.03
CA LYS A 105 9.89 -22.33 -12.24
C LYS A 105 10.35 -23.54 -13.05
N LYS A 106 11.08 -23.29 -14.15
CA LYS A 106 11.64 -24.36 -14.98
C LYS A 106 12.59 -25.26 -14.20
N ASP A 107 13.51 -24.68 -13.42
CA ASP A 107 14.48 -25.44 -12.63
C ASP A 107 13.76 -26.32 -11.59
N PHE A 108 12.73 -25.77 -10.92
CA PHE A 108 11.91 -26.52 -9.99
C PHE A 108 11.17 -27.67 -10.69
N ASP A 109 10.46 -27.41 -11.78
CA ASP A 109 9.70 -28.44 -12.51
C ASP A 109 10.62 -29.55 -13.08
N GLU A 110 11.81 -29.18 -13.56
CA GLU A 110 12.81 -30.13 -14.04
C GLU A 110 13.35 -31.00 -12.90
N PHE A 111 13.55 -30.44 -11.70
CA PHE A 111 13.90 -31.22 -10.51
C PHE A 111 12.87 -32.31 -10.24
N ILE A 112 11.59 -31.92 -10.23
CA ILE A 112 10.49 -32.84 -9.98
C ILE A 112 10.48 -33.94 -11.04
N LYS A 113 10.59 -33.55 -12.31
CA LYS A 113 10.53 -34.46 -13.46
C LYS A 113 11.64 -35.51 -13.44
N ILE A 114 12.87 -35.11 -13.12
CA ILE A 114 14.04 -36.00 -13.12
C ILE A 114 13.96 -36.95 -11.95
N PHE A 115 13.81 -36.41 -10.74
CA PHE A 115 13.95 -37.22 -9.53
C PHE A 115 12.71 -38.08 -9.25
N SER A 116 11.53 -37.71 -9.74
CA SER A 116 10.34 -38.58 -9.70
C SER A 116 10.49 -39.84 -10.55
N GLY A 117 11.38 -39.83 -11.55
CA GLY A 117 11.65 -41.00 -12.39
C GLY A 117 12.53 -42.07 -11.73
N TYR A 118 13.16 -41.76 -10.60
CA TYR A 118 13.97 -42.71 -9.83
C TYR A 118 13.13 -43.47 -8.79
N ASP A 119 13.55 -44.70 -8.50
CA ASP A 119 12.87 -45.53 -7.50
C ASP A 119 12.99 -44.96 -6.08
N GLU A 120 12.17 -45.47 -5.16
CA GLU A 120 12.12 -44.99 -3.78
C GLU A 120 13.43 -45.20 -3.01
N ASN A 121 14.18 -46.27 -3.29
CA ASN A 121 15.45 -46.53 -2.62
C ASN A 121 16.50 -45.50 -3.03
N PHE A 122 16.55 -45.15 -4.31
CA PHE A 122 17.39 -44.06 -4.79
C PHE A 122 17.00 -42.73 -4.13
N ARG A 123 15.70 -42.39 -4.09
CA ARG A 123 15.25 -41.11 -3.50
C ARG A 123 15.48 -40.99 -1.99
N LYS A 124 15.51 -42.12 -1.27
CA LYS A 124 15.90 -42.18 0.16
C LYS A 124 17.39 -41.96 0.40
N GLN A 125 18.20 -42.02 -0.65
CA GLN A 125 19.65 -41.91 -0.58
C GLN A 125 20.12 -40.67 -1.34
N PHE A 126 20.86 -39.79 -0.68
CA PHE A 126 21.52 -38.69 -1.35
C PHE A 126 23.04 -38.79 -1.16
N ASP A 127 23.64 -39.66 -1.97
CA ASP A 127 25.07 -39.92 -1.96
C ASP A 127 25.82 -39.05 -3.00
N ALA A 128 27.12 -39.32 -3.19
CA ALA A 128 27.91 -38.62 -4.19
C ALA A 128 27.38 -38.80 -5.62
N THR A 129 26.71 -39.92 -5.92
CA THR A 129 26.11 -40.20 -7.23
C THR A 129 24.91 -39.29 -7.47
N SER A 130 23.97 -39.24 -6.51
CA SER A 130 22.80 -38.35 -6.58
C SER A 130 23.21 -36.88 -6.70
N PHE A 131 24.21 -36.47 -5.91
CA PHE A 131 24.76 -35.12 -5.97
C PHE A 131 25.38 -34.81 -7.35
N ASN A 132 26.17 -35.73 -7.92
CA ASN A 132 26.80 -35.55 -9.22
C ASN A 132 25.76 -35.49 -10.37
N ILE A 133 24.67 -36.28 -10.28
CA ILE A 133 23.55 -36.22 -11.24
C ILE A 133 22.94 -34.82 -11.22
N MET A 134 22.60 -34.31 -10.02
CA MET A 134 22.04 -32.98 -9.84
C MET A 134 22.98 -31.89 -10.37
N CYS A 135 24.26 -31.91 -10.00
CA CYS A 135 25.24 -30.93 -10.46
C CYS A 135 25.43 -30.95 -11.98
N LYS A 136 25.47 -32.14 -12.59
CA LYS A 136 25.60 -32.28 -14.04
C LYS A 136 24.35 -31.79 -14.77
N PHE A 137 23.17 -32.09 -14.24
CA PHE A 137 21.91 -31.67 -14.84
C PHE A 137 21.78 -30.14 -14.87
N TYR A 138 21.97 -29.48 -13.73
CA TYR A 138 21.88 -28.01 -13.63
C TYR A 138 23.12 -27.26 -14.10
N GLN A 139 24.16 -27.98 -14.53
CA GLN A 139 25.45 -27.40 -14.90
C GLN A 139 26.02 -26.51 -13.78
N VAL A 140 25.97 -27.01 -12.54
CA VAL A 140 26.46 -26.29 -11.36
C VAL A 140 27.96 -26.07 -11.51
N GLN A 141 28.39 -24.82 -11.41
CA GLN A 141 29.80 -24.47 -11.50
C GLN A 141 30.59 -25.07 -10.32
N PRO A 142 31.81 -25.59 -10.53
CA PRO A 142 32.61 -26.24 -9.48
C PRO A 142 32.75 -25.41 -8.21
N GLU A 143 32.92 -24.10 -8.34
CA GLU A 143 33.04 -23.14 -7.24
C GLU A 143 31.78 -23.02 -6.38
N HIS A 144 30.60 -23.37 -6.91
CA HIS A 144 29.32 -23.31 -6.18
C HIS A 144 28.97 -24.63 -5.50
N MET A 145 29.60 -25.75 -5.90
CA MET A 145 29.32 -27.08 -5.34
C MET A 145 29.52 -27.16 -3.82
N PRO A 146 30.57 -26.56 -3.20
CA PRO A 146 30.72 -26.56 -1.74
C PRO A 146 29.54 -25.88 -1.03
N THR A 147 29.10 -24.72 -1.56
CA THR A 147 27.95 -23.98 -1.04
C THR A 147 26.67 -24.79 -1.14
N LEU A 148 26.43 -25.41 -2.30
CA LEU A 148 25.26 -26.27 -2.52
C LEU A 148 25.25 -27.47 -1.55
N ARG A 149 26.39 -28.12 -1.31
CA ARG A 149 26.51 -29.17 -0.30
C ARG A 149 26.16 -28.65 1.10
N GLY A 150 26.68 -27.49 1.47
CA GLY A 150 26.38 -26.85 2.76
C GLY A 150 24.90 -26.56 2.94
N VAL A 151 24.25 -26.00 1.92
CA VAL A 151 22.81 -25.71 1.92
C VAL A 151 21.98 -26.98 2.08
N ILE A 152 22.28 -28.01 1.28
CA ILE A 152 21.58 -29.30 1.34
C ILE A 152 21.74 -29.95 2.73
N SER A 153 22.96 -29.97 3.26
CA SER A 153 23.24 -30.56 4.57
C SER A 153 22.53 -29.81 5.69
N ARG A 154 22.36 -28.49 5.57
CA ARG A 154 21.81 -27.64 6.65
C ARG A 154 20.28 -27.55 6.62
N TYR A 155 19.69 -27.51 5.43
CA TYR A 155 18.28 -27.15 5.26
C TYR A 155 17.41 -28.26 4.68
N ALA A 156 18.01 -29.34 4.17
CA ALA A 156 17.30 -30.46 3.57
C ALA A 156 17.69 -31.80 4.21
N ASP A 157 18.22 -31.79 5.42
CA ASP A 157 18.73 -32.96 6.15
C ASP A 157 19.68 -33.85 5.33
N GLY A 158 20.44 -33.22 4.42
CA GLY A 158 21.35 -33.91 3.52
C GLY A 158 20.69 -34.54 2.29
N ASN A 159 19.36 -34.53 2.15
CA ASN A 159 18.63 -35.13 1.03
C ASN A 159 17.57 -34.18 0.43
N PRO A 160 17.93 -33.38 -0.60
CA PRO A 160 17.01 -32.43 -1.23
C PRO A 160 15.92 -33.14 -2.05
N ILE A 161 16.16 -34.38 -2.48
CA ILE A 161 15.20 -35.17 -3.25
C ILE A 161 14.04 -35.58 -2.35
N GLU A 162 14.36 -36.20 -1.22
CA GLU A 162 13.37 -36.58 -0.21
C GLU A 162 12.69 -35.35 0.40
N TYR A 163 13.44 -34.27 0.62
CA TYR A 163 12.89 -33.01 1.11
C TYR A 163 11.80 -32.48 0.17
N ILE A 164 12.08 -32.31 -1.12
CA ILE A 164 11.12 -31.71 -2.07
C ILE A 164 9.98 -32.69 -2.43
N LEU A 165 10.33 -33.91 -2.86
CA LEU A 165 9.36 -34.85 -3.41
C LEU A 165 8.57 -35.62 -2.34
N GLY A 166 9.11 -35.71 -1.13
CA GLY A 166 8.63 -36.66 -0.13
C GLY A 166 8.77 -38.12 -0.58
N LEU A 167 8.55 -39.04 0.36
CA LEU A 167 8.51 -40.47 0.09
C LEU A 167 7.08 -40.98 -0.17
N ASN A 168 6.07 -40.14 0.06
CA ASN A 168 4.68 -40.50 -0.19
C ASN A 168 4.21 -39.88 -1.51
N PRO A 169 3.90 -40.68 -2.54
CA PRO A 169 3.50 -40.18 -3.86
C PRO A 169 2.18 -39.38 -3.85
N LYS A 170 1.44 -39.38 -2.74
CA LYS A 170 0.21 -38.58 -2.55
C LYS A 170 0.46 -37.22 -1.89
N ARG A 171 1.71 -36.85 -1.55
CA ARG A 171 2.03 -35.56 -0.91
C ARG A 171 3.39 -35.03 -1.36
N ILE A 172 3.40 -34.00 -2.21
CA ILE A 172 4.54 -33.07 -2.30
C ILE A 172 4.55 -32.31 -0.97
N ARG A 173 5.65 -32.36 -0.22
CA ARG A 173 5.73 -31.69 1.10
C ARG A 173 6.17 -30.24 0.99
N HIS A 174 7.05 -29.93 0.04
CA HIS A 174 7.64 -28.60 -0.12
C HIS A 174 7.57 -28.18 -1.59
N ASP A 175 6.91 -27.05 -1.86
CA ASP A 175 6.69 -26.52 -3.20
C ASP A 175 7.74 -25.46 -3.56
N ALA A 176 7.56 -24.81 -4.73
CA ALA A 176 8.46 -23.76 -5.18
C ALA A 176 8.46 -22.51 -4.28
N ASN A 177 7.51 -22.35 -3.35
CA ASN A 177 7.46 -21.21 -2.45
C ASN A 177 8.21 -21.45 -1.14
N ASP A 178 8.50 -22.71 -0.81
CA ASP A 178 9.26 -23.09 0.37
C ASP A 178 10.64 -22.42 0.42
N LEU A 179 11.00 -21.95 1.62
CA LEU A 179 12.22 -21.19 1.86
C LEU A 179 13.50 -21.99 1.55
N TYR A 180 13.56 -23.24 1.97
CA TYR A 180 14.74 -24.07 1.81
C TYR A 180 14.85 -24.63 0.40
N VAL A 181 13.70 -24.84 -0.26
CA VAL A 181 13.66 -25.05 -1.71
C VAL A 181 14.31 -23.89 -2.45
N LYS A 182 13.90 -22.64 -2.15
CA LYS A 182 14.52 -21.44 -2.74
C LYS A 182 16.04 -21.41 -2.49
N TYR A 183 16.51 -21.76 -1.29
CA TYR A 183 17.94 -21.80 -0.98
C TYR A 183 18.71 -22.81 -1.83
N ILE A 184 18.16 -24.01 -2.03
CA ILE A 184 18.80 -25.05 -2.86
C ILE A 184 18.97 -24.54 -4.30
N PHE A 185 17.92 -23.97 -4.88
CA PHE A 185 17.96 -23.48 -6.27
C PHE A 185 18.82 -22.23 -6.44
N LEU A 186 18.83 -21.34 -5.46
CA LEU A 186 19.79 -20.23 -5.42
C LEU A 186 21.22 -20.76 -5.38
N ALA A 187 21.50 -21.81 -4.58
CA ALA A 187 22.84 -22.37 -4.47
C ALA A 187 23.27 -23.10 -5.75
N ILE A 188 22.35 -23.79 -6.41
CA ILE A 188 22.54 -24.38 -7.76
C ILE A 188 23.02 -23.32 -8.75
N ARG A 189 22.45 -22.11 -8.70
CA ARG A 189 22.77 -21.00 -9.60
C ARG A 189 23.91 -20.09 -9.11
N GLY A 190 24.54 -20.39 -7.97
CA GLY A 190 25.59 -19.54 -7.40
C GLY A 190 25.09 -18.22 -6.80
N LEU A 191 23.79 -18.09 -6.59
CA LEU A 191 23.12 -16.89 -6.06
C LEU A 191 22.81 -16.99 -4.56
N TYR A 192 23.09 -18.13 -3.93
CA TYR A 192 22.82 -18.30 -2.50
C TYR A 192 23.83 -17.54 -1.64
N ILE A 193 23.30 -16.72 -0.73
CA ILE A 193 24.06 -15.93 0.23
C ILE A 193 23.44 -16.16 1.61
N ASP A 194 24.17 -16.83 2.50
CA ASP A 194 23.73 -17.19 3.86
C ASP A 194 23.38 -15.95 4.74
N LYS A 195 23.89 -14.76 4.37
CA LYS A 195 23.67 -13.48 5.06
C LYS A 195 22.86 -12.45 4.25
N GLY A 196 22.24 -12.85 3.13
CA GLY A 196 21.42 -11.95 2.32
C GLY A 196 19.93 -12.23 2.47
N TYR A 197 19.56 -13.51 2.58
CA TYR A 197 18.18 -13.95 2.67
C TYR A 197 17.76 -14.28 4.10
N LYS A 198 17.66 -13.25 4.96
CA LYS A 198 17.05 -13.39 6.29
C LYS A 198 16.19 -12.18 6.62
N TYR A 199 14.89 -12.36 6.50
CA TYR A 199 13.91 -11.37 6.95
C TYR A 199 14.18 -11.00 8.42
N GLY A 200 14.26 -9.70 8.71
CA GLY A 200 14.36 -9.16 10.07
C GLY A 200 15.75 -9.11 10.71
N THR A 201 16.83 -9.57 10.06
CA THR A 201 18.17 -9.57 10.69
C THR A 201 19.32 -9.10 9.79
N ASP A 202 19.39 -9.54 8.53
CA ASP A 202 20.49 -9.21 7.61
C ASP A 202 20.00 -8.45 6.37
N TRP A 203 19.43 -7.25 6.57
CA TRP A 203 18.90 -6.43 5.48
C TRP A 203 20.01 -5.88 4.56
N LEU A 204 19.72 -5.83 3.27
CA LEU A 204 20.53 -5.18 2.24
C LEU A 204 19.94 -3.83 1.86
N TYR A 205 20.79 -2.93 1.35
CA TYR A 205 20.43 -1.54 1.11
C TYR A 205 21.04 -1.02 -0.19
N LEU A 206 20.46 0.05 -0.71
CA LEU A 206 21.11 0.85 -1.73
C LEU A 206 21.74 2.11 -1.11
N PRO A 207 22.98 2.48 -1.46
CA PRO A 207 23.59 3.72 -0.98
C PRO A 207 22.77 4.94 -1.38
N ILE A 208 22.51 5.81 -0.41
CA ILE A 208 21.87 7.09 -0.67
C ILE A 208 22.93 8.05 -1.24
N PRO A 209 22.68 8.67 -2.40
CA PRO A 209 23.66 9.56 -3.01
C PRO A 209 23.75 10.90 -2.24
N GLU A 210 24.92 11.52 -2.21
CA GLU A 210 25.14 12.79 -1.48
C GLU A 210 24.30 13.95 -2.02
N ASP A 211 23.91 13.90 -3.30
CA ASP A 211 23.06 14.89 -3.96
C ASP A 211 21.54 14.60 -3.79
N ILE A 212 21.14 13.76 -2.82
CA ILE A 212 19.76 13.31 -2.67
C ILE A 212 18.75 14.45 -2.52
N CYS A 213 19.07 15.50 -1.77
CA CYS A 213 18.16 16.65 -1.61
C CYS A 213 17.92 17.36 -2.94
N LYS A 214 18.96 17.52 -3.77
CA LYS A 214 18.83 18.10 -5.10
C LYS A 214 17.98 17.22 -6.03
N ARG A 215 18.16 15.89 -5.95
CA ARG A 215 17.32 14.95 -6.73
C ARG A 215 15.84 15.05 -6.35
N ILE A 216 15.55 15.24 -5.07
CA ILE A 216 14.18 15.48 -4.61
C ILE A 216 13.69 16.83 -5.16
N ASP A 217 14.52 17.87 -5.13
CA ASP A 217 14.16 19.17 -5.68
C ASP A 217 13.79 19.10 -7.16
N ASP A 218 14.68 18.52 -7.97
CA ASP A 218 14.50 18.36 -9.41
C ASP A 218 13.24 17.53 -9.72
N LEU A 219 12.98 16.45 -8.96
CA LEU A 219 11.79 15.61 -9.11
C LEU A 219 10.51 16.39 -8.78
N CYS A 220 10.48 17.12 -7.67
CA CYS A 220 9.31 17.91 -7.29
C CYS A 220 9.03 19.02 -8.30
N GLU A 221 10.04 19.65 -8.89
CA GLU A 221 9.85 20.65 -9.95
C GLU A 221 9.22 20.05 -11.21
N VAL A 222 9.66 18.85 -11.63
CA VAL A 222 9.03 18.13 -12.74
C VAL A 222 7.57 17.82 -12.43
N LEU A 223 7.29 17.25 -11.26
CA LEU A 223 5.93 16.89 -10.85
C LEU A 223 5.01 18.09 -10.77
N GLN A 224 5.46 19.22 -10.20
CA GLN A 224 4.68 20.45 -10.13
C GLN A 224 4.35 20.99 -11.51
N LYS A 225 5.34 21.02 -12.41
CA LYS A 225 5.12 21.49 -13.77
C LYS A 225 4.15 20.59 -14.54
N GLU A 226 4.31 19.27 -14.43
CA GLU A 226 3.39 18.32 -15.06
C GLU A 226 1.96 18.48 -14.53
N GLU A 227 1.80 18.71 -13.22
CA GLU A 227 0.50 18.97 -12.61
C GLU A 227 -0.09 20.31 -13.09
N GLU A 228 0.71 21.38 -13.17
CA GLU A 228 0.29 22.67 -13.71
C GLU A 228 -0.18 22.56 -15.17
N ASP A 229 0.58 21.86 -16.01
CA ASP A 229 0.25 21.64 -17.42
C ASP A 229 -1.07 20.83 -17.55
N LEU A 230 -1.28 19.83 -16.68
CA LEU A 230 -2.53 19.08 -16.61
C LEU A 230 -3.70 19.96 -16.15
N SER A 231 -3.57 20.68 -15.04
CA SER A 231 -4.59 21.61 -14.55
C SER A 231 -5.02 22.61 -15.62
N GLN A 232 -4.06 23.18 -16.36
CA GLN A 232 -4.37 24.10 -17.46
C GLN A 232 -5.13 23.42 -18.61
N SER A 233 -4.85 22.14 -18.88
CA SER A 233 -5.57 21.37 -19.90
C SER A 233 -7.00 21.01 -19.49
N PHE A 234 -7.28 20.92 -18.18
CA PHE A 234 -8.60 20.64 -17.62
C PHE A 234 -9.32 21.90 -17.13
N ALA A 235 -8.74 23.08 -17.32
CA ALA A 235 -9.29 24.32 -16.79
C ALA A 235 -10.74 24.53 -17.23
N VAL A 236 -11.65 24.49 -16.26
CA VAL A 236 -13.08 24.70 -16.50
C VAL A 236 -13.35 26.22 -16.51
N PRO A 237 -14.04 26.77 -17.53
CA PRO A 237 -14.44 28.17 -17.50
C PRO A 237 -15.26 28.48 -16.25
N GLY A 238 -14.79 29.43 -15.44
CA GLY A 238 -15.46 29.79 -14.19
C GLY A 238 -15.02 28.96 -12.98
N ASP A 239 -13.96 28.17 -13.07
CA ASP A 239 -13.34 27.49 -11.92
C ASP A 239 -13.04 28.46 -10.75
N PHE A 240 -13.07 27.95 -9.53
CA PHE A 240 -12.87 28.73 -8.30
C PHE A 240 -12.31 27.87 -7.17
N ASP A 241 -11.53 28.50 -6.29
CA ASP A 241 -10.86 27.86 -5.16
C ASP A 241 -11.75 27.87 -3.91
N MET A 242 -12.08 26.69 -3.37
CA MET A 242 -12.87 26.52 -2.15
C MET A 242 -12.01 26.34 -0.89
N SER A 243 -10.70 26.57 -0.97
CA SER A 243 -9.78 26.52 0.17
C SER A 243 -9.82 27.80 1.03
N GLY A 244 -9.26 27.69 2.24
CA GLY A 244 -9.16 28.78 3.20
C GLY A 244 -10.51 29.21 3.78
N ASN A 245 -10.71 30.53 3.91
CA ASN A 245 -11.93 31.12 4.46
C ASN A 245 -12.99 31.35 3.37
N PHE A 246 -13.32 30.31 2.61
CA PHE A 246 -14.28 30.39 1.51
C PHE A 246 -15.71 30.64 2.03
N GLU A 247 -16.43 31.60 1.43
CA GLU A 247 -17.82 31.93 1.78
C GLU A 247 -18.79 31.31 0.78
N ALA A 248 -19.53 30.29 1.20
CA ALA A 248 -20.48 29.57 0.36
C ALA A 248 -21.85 30.26 0.30
N THR A 249 -21.99 31.24 -0.60
CA THR A 249 -23.23 31.99 -0.82
C THR A 249 -24.22 31.25 -1.74
N LYS A 250 -25.44 31.78 -1.89
CA LYS A 250 -26.44 31.26 -2.86
C LYS A 250 -25.93 31.31 -4.30
N ASP A 251 -25.27 32.40 -4.67
CA ASP A 251 -24.69 32.57 -6.01
C ASP A 251 -23.64 31.50 -6.33
N ILE A 252 -22.89 31.02 -5.32
CA ILE A 252 -21.94 29.90 -5.49
C ILE A 252 -22.69 28.60 -5.77
N VAL A 253 -23.77 28.32 -5.03
CA VAL A 253 -24.58 27.12 -5.24
C VAL A 253 -25.21 27.14 -6.64
N GLU A 254 -25.83 28.25 -7.04
CA GLU A 254 -26.38 28.42 -8.39
C GLU A 254 -25.32 28.21 -9.47
N LYS A 255 -24.11 28.74 -9.26
CA LYS A 255 -22.98 28.53 -10.17
C LYS A 255 -22.56 27.06 -10.25
N VAL A 256 -22.52 26.33 -9.14
CA VAL A 256 -22.21 24.88 -9.15
C VAL A 256 -23.30 24.10 -9.87
N MET A 257 -24.57 24.42 -9.64
CA MET A 257 -25.70 23.81 -10.37
C MET A 257 -25.56 24.00 -11.87
N GLU A 258 -25.21 25.21 -12.33
CA GLU A 258 -24.99 25.50 -13.75
C GLU A 258 -23.77 24.76 -14.32
N MET A 259 -22.66 24.71 -13.58
CA MET A 259 -21.41 24.09 -14.05
C MET A 259 -21.49 22.56 -14.09
N ARG A 260 -22.18 21.93 -13.11
CA ARG A 260 -22.32 20.47 -13.00
C ARG A 260 -23.59 19.90 -13.62
N ASP A 261 -24.56 20.74 -13.98
CA ASP A 261 -25.91 20.30 -14.37
C ASP A 261 -26.55 19.40 -13.29
N CYS A 262 -26.56 19.89 -12.05
CA CYS A 262 -27.10 19.19 -10.87
C CYS A 262 -28.15 20.02 -10.12
N ASP A 263 -28.84 19.38 -9.17
CA ASP A 263 -29.81 20.06 -8.31
C ASP A 263 -29.15 20.84 -7.16
N GLU A 264 -29.95 21.63 -6.44
CA GLU A 264 -29.46 22.45 -5.32
C GLU A 264 -28.87 21.59 -4.18
N GLU A 265 -29.40 20.38 -3.99
CA GLU A 265 -29.01 19.47 -2.92
C GLU A 265 -27.60 18.91 -3.19
N GLU A 266 -27.37 18.36 -4.38
CA GLU A 266 -26.05 17.91 -4.83
C GLU A 266 -25.05 19.07 -4.86
N ALA A 267 -25.45 20.25 -5.34
CA ALA A 267 -24.58 21.43 -5.39
C ALA A 267 -24.11 21.87 -3.99
N LYS A 268 -25.00 21.86 -2.98
CA LYS A 268 -24.60 22.17 -1.60
C LYS A 268 -23.59 21.18 -1.04
N ARG A 269 -23.81 19.89 -1.30
CA ARG A 269 -22.92 18.81 -0.86
C ARG A 269 -21.57 18.85 -1.56
N PHE A 270 -21.56 19.18 -2.85
CA PHE A 270 -20.34 19.45 -3.61
C PHE A 270 -19.52 20.57 -2.98
N VAL A 271 -20.14 21.72 -2.69
CA VAL A 271 -19.45 22.86 -2.07
C VAL A 271 -18.95 22.50 -0.66
N ALA A 272 -19.75 21.81 0.15
CA ALA A 272 -19.34 21.36 1.48
C ALA A 272 -18.09 20.46 1.41
N LEU A 273 -18.06 19.50 0.49
CA LEU A 273 -16.90 18.62 0.32
C LEU A 273 -15.69 19.38 -0.26
N GLY A 274 -15.90 20.34 -1.15
CA GLY A 274 -14.84 21.18 -1.70
C GLY A 274 -14.13 22.02 -0.64
N ILE A 275 -14.89 22.58 0.30
CA ILE A 275 -14.35 23.27 1.47
C ILE A 275 -13.64 22.27 2.39
N HIS A 276 -14.25 21.11 2.68
CA HIS A 276 -13.65 20.09 3.53
C HIS A 276 -12.28 19.63 3.01
N LEU A 277 -12.17 19.38 1.70
CA LEU A 277 -10.95 18.90 1.06
C LEU A 277 -9.99 20.00 0.63
N GLN A 278 -10.40 21.27 0.77
CA GLN A 278 -9.63 22.46 0.38
C GLN A 278 -9.22 22.42 -1.11
N LEU A 279 -10.21 22.19 -1.98
CA LEU A 279 -10.02 21.98 -3.41
C LEU A 279 -10.59 23.12 -4.26
N THR A 280 -10.13 23.22 -5.50
CA THR A 280 -10.83 23.98 -6.53
C THR A 280 -12.08 23.23 -7.00
N PHE A 281 -12.99 23.93 -7.69
CA PHE A 281 -14.15 23.29 -8.33
C PHE A 281 -13.66 22.20 -9.29
N GLY A 282 -12.73 22.53 -10.19
CA GLY A 282 -12.24 21.59 -11.20
C GLY A 282 -11.63 20.33 -10.59
N ASP A 283 -10.80 20.49 -9.55
CA ASP A 283 -10.13 19.35 -8.90
C ASP A 283 -11.11 18.41 -8.18
N LEU A 284 -12.22 18.94 -7.63
CA LEU A 284 -13.25 18.11 -7.01
C LEU A 284 -14.13 17.45 -8.07
N ASP A 285 -14.52 18.21 -9.09
CA ASP A 285 -15.46 17.78 -10.14
C ASP A 285 -14.99 16.51 -10.87
N ASP A 286 -13.68 16.39 -11.09
CA ASP A 286 -13.03 15.25 -11.75
C ASP A 286 -13.36 13.89 -11.10
N THR A 287 -13.64 13.85 -9.79
CA THR A 287 -13.85 12.60 -9.04
C THR A 287 -15.15 12.55 -8.25
N PHE A 288 -15.86 13.67 -8.12
CA PHE A 288 -17.08 13.74 -7.31
C PHE A 288 -18.24 12.99 -7.95
N GLN A 289 -18.72 11.96 -7.25
CA GLN A 289 -19.82 11.11 -7.68
C GLN A 289 -20.77 10.83 -6.51
N SER A 290 -22.07 10.78 -6.78
CA SER A 290 -23.06 10.33 -5.79
C SER A 290 -23.24 8.82 -5.88
N ASN A 291 -23.16 8.15 -4.73
CA ASN A 291 -23.44 6.72 -4.57
C ASN A 291 -24.87 6.45 -4.03
N GLY A 292 -25.67 7.50 -3.84
CA GLY A 292 -27.01 7.43 -3.22
C GLY A 292 -26.98 7.60 -1.70
N ASP A 293 -28.13 7.80 -1.06
CA ASP A 293 -28.30 7.83 0.41
C ASP A 293 -27.28 8.70 1.16
N CYS A 294 -27.11 9.95 0.73
CA CYS A 294 -26.12 10.90 1.26
C CYS A 294 -24.65 10.45 1.12
N LEU A 295 -24.34 9.34 0.44
CA LEU A 295 -22.99 8.85 0.21
C LEU A 295 -22.43 9.42 -1.09
N TYR A 296 -21.23 10.00 -1.00
CA TYR A 296 -20.52 10.60 -2.11
C TYR A 296 -19.08 10.10 -2.14
N GLN A 297 -18.52 9.99 -3.33
CA GLN A 297 -17.13 9.62 -3.54
C GLN A 297 -16.37 10.80 -4.12
N ALA A 298 -15.17 11.07 -3.61
CA ALA A 298 -14.19 11.96 -4.24
C ALA A 298 -12.77 11.52 -3.85
N ASN A 299 -11.80 11.69 -4.75
CA ASN A 299 -10.39 11.31 -4.54
C ASN A 299 -10.22 9.89 -3.96
N GLY A 300 -11.02 8.94 -4.46
CA GLY A 300 -10.95 7.53 -4.06
C GLY A 300 -11.41 7.23 -2.64
N MET A 301 -12.09 8.18 -1.97
CA MET A 301 -12.67 8.02 -0.64
C MET A 301 -14.17 8.31 -0.67
N GLU A 302 -14.92 7.62 0.19
CA GLU A 302 -16.35 7.83 0.40
C GLU A 302 -16.63 8.71 1.62
N TYR A 303 -17.65 9.55 1.49
CA TYR A 303 -18.07 10.54 2.47
C TYR A 303 -19.59 10.52 2.60
N TYR A 304 -20.10 10.52 3.83
CA TYR A 304 -21.49 10.88 4.05
C TYR A 304 -21.60 12.40 4.13
N ILE A 305 -22.47 12.96 3.28
CA ILE A 305 -22.70 14.38 3.14
C ILE A 305 -24.20 14.66 3.13
N GLY A 306 -24.67 15.41 4.12
CA GLY A 306 -26.09 15.72 4.26
C GLY A 306 -26.34 16.70 5.39
N THR A 307 -27.61 17.04 5.58
CA THR A 307 -28.05 17.74 6.80
C THR A 307 -27.94 16.79 8.01
N GLU A 308 -27.90 17.36 9.22
CA GLU A 308 -27.87 16.55 10.45
C GLU A 308 -29.07 15.60 10.53
N GLU A 309 -30.27 16.07 10.17
CA GLU A 309 -31.50 15.25 10.15
C GLU A 309 -31.41 14.08 9.15
N GLU A 310 -30.87 14.31 7.94
CA GLU A 310 -30.68 13.25 6.93
C GLU A 310 -29.73 12.16 7.42
N LEU A 311 -28.60 12.56 8.02
CA LEU A 311 -27.57 11.63 8.50
C LEU A 311 -28.02 10.89 9.76
N GLU A 312 -28.78 11.53 10.65
CA GLU A 312 -29.43 10.86 11.79
C GLU A 312 -30.43 9.80 11.34
N GLN A 313 -31.27 10.11 10.34
CA GLN A 313 -32.22 9.14 9.80
C GLN A 313 -31.49 7.96 9.15
N LEU A 314 -30.44 8.22 8.37
CA LEU A 314 -29.64 7.18 7.73
C LEU A 314 -28.96 6.27 8.77
N ALA A 315 -28.36 6.86 9.80
CA ALA A 315 -27.74 6.11 10.89
C ALA A 315 -28.78 5.26 11.63
N SER A 316 -29.95 5.82 11.91
CA SER A 316 -31.07 5.10 12.51
C SER A 316 -31.52 3.91 11.66
N ASP A 317 -31.65 4.09 10.35
CA ASP A 317 -32.02 3.03 9.42
C ASP A 317 -30.97 1.91 9.41
N ILE A 318 -29.67 2.22 9.47
CA ILE A 318 -28.60 1.22 9.54
C ILE A 318 -28.68 0.42 10.84
N VAL A 319 -28.82 1.11 11.97
CA VAL A 319 -28.86 0.47 13.30
C VAL A 319 -30.08 -0.45 13.42
N HIS A 320 -31.24 -0.03 12.93
CA HIS A 320 -32.48 -0.80 13.05
C HIS A 320 -32.61 -1.93 12.02
N ASN A 321 -31.91 -1.86 10.88
CA ASN A 321 -31.99 -2.87 9.82
C ASN A 321 -30.79 -3.83 9.76
N ASN A 322 -29.79 -3.68 10.63
CA ASN A 322 -28.61 -4.55 10.66
C ASN A 322 -28.66 -5.52 11.86
N ASP A 323 -28.82 -6.82 11.54
CA ASP A 323 -28.88 -7.92 12.51
C ASP A 323 -27.64 -8.02 13.43
N GLU A 324 -26.49 -7.43 13.05
CA GLU A 324 -25.29 -7.40 13.91
C GLU A 324 -25.53 -6.62 15.20
N TYR A 325 -26.38 -5.58 15.19
CA TYR A 325 -26.68 -4.80 16.39
C TYR A 325 -27.47 -5.62 17.41
N GLU A 326 -28.31 -6.57 16.98
CA GLU A 326 -28.94 -7.51 17.90
C GLU A 326 -27.90 -8.38 18.61
N TYR A 327 -26.86 -8.82 17.90
CA TYR A 327 -25.76 -9.56 18.50
C TYR A 327 -25.01 -8.72 19.54
N PHE A 328 -24.67 -7.46 19.22
CA PHE A 328 -24.00 -6.56 20.16
C PHE A 328 -24.85 -6.26 21.40
N TRP A 329 -26.16 -6.06 21.22
CA TRP A 329 -27.09 -5.91 22.34
C TRP A 329 -27.08 -7.13 23.26
N ARG A 330 -27.14 -8.35 22.71
CA ARG A 330 -27.10 -9.60 23.50
C ARG A 330 -25.81 -9.72 24.32
N GLU A 331 -24.67 -9.37 23.74
CA GLU A 331 -23.38 -9.34 24.45
C GLU A 331 -23.37 -8.26 25.54
N ALA A 332 -23.92 -7.08 25.28
CA ALA A 332 -24.03 -5.99 26.27
C ALA A 332 -24.92 -6.37 27.45
N VAL A 333 -26.05 -7.05 27.21
CA VAL A 333 -26.92 -7.62 28.26
C VAL A 333 -26.19 -8.69 29.06
N ALA A 334 -25.50 -9.62 28.39
CA ALA A 334 -24.72 -10.67 29.04
C ALA A 334 -23.59 -10.09 29.93
N ALA A 335 -22.97 -9.01 29.49
CA ALA A 335 -21.95 -8.26 30.23
C ALA A 335 -22.52 -7.34 31.33
N GLN A 336 -23.84 -7.22 31.45
CA GLN A 336 -24.55 -6.32 32.38
C GLN A 336 -24.27 -4.83 32.12
N ASN A 337 -23.97 -4.46 30.87
CA ASN A 337 -23.73 -3.08 30.44
C ASN A 337 -25.04 -2.33 30.09
N THR A 338 -26.12 -3.04 29.79
CA THR A 338 -27.47 -2.45 29.60
C THR A 338 -28.55 -3.37 30.19
N ILE A 339 -29.68 -2.77 30.56
CA ILE A 339 -30.92 -3.46 30.94
C ILE A 339 -32.08 -3.12 29.98
N ASP A 340 -31.78 -2.37 28.94
CA ASP A 340 -32.78 -1.83 28.00
C ASP A 340 -33.27 -2.91 27.05
N SER A 341 -34.47 -2.70 26.50
CA SER A 341 -34.96 -3.56 25.41
C SER A 341 -34.09 -3.34 24.16
N LEU A 342 -34.15 -4.26 23.19
CA LEU A 342 -33.40 -4.08 21.94
C LEU A 342 -33.74 -2.74 21.28
N GLU A 343 -35.02 -2.42 21.09
CA GLU A 343 -35.48 -1.16 20.48
C GLU A 343 -34.98 0.07 21.26
N ASP A 344 -35.17 0.09 22.58
CA ASP A 344 -34.71 1.22 23.42
C ASP A 344 -33.19 1.37 23.37
N TRP A 345 -32.45 0.26 23.26
CA TRP A 345 -31.00 0.25 23.14
C TRP A 345 -30.55 0.78 21.78
N LEU A 346 -31.20 0.39 20.68
CA LEU A 346 -30.92 0.89 19.33
C LEU A 346 -31.16 2.41 19.25
N ASP A 347 -32.28 2.90 19.78
CA ASP A 347 -32.57 4.34 19.90
C ASP A 347 -31.51 5.08 20.75
N SER A 348 -30.96 4.40 21.76
CA SER A 348 -29.92 4.96 22.62
C SER A 348 -28.60 5.19 21.88
N ILE A 349 -28.26 4.36 20.89
CA ILE A 349 -27.02 4.52 20.10
C ILE A 349 -27.02 5.86 19.39
N ILE A 350 -28.09 6.20 18.68
CA ILE A 350 -28.18 7.47 17.95
C ILE A 350 -28.27 8.65 18.92
N SER A 351 -29.08 8.53 19.98
CA SER A 351 -29.33 9.65 20.90
C SER A 351 -28.18 9.94 21.89
N ILE A 352 -27.32 8.95 22.17
CA ILE A 352 -26.19 9.09 23.10
C ILE A 352 -24.88 9.26 22.32
N ASP A 353 -24.60 8.38 21.37
CA ASP A 353 -23.32 8.34 20.66
C ASP A 353 -23.33 9.20 19.39
N GLY A 354 -24.51 9.60 18.93
CA GLY A 354 -24.71 10.43 17.73
C GLY A 354 -24.58 9.62 16.44
N TRP A 355 -25.18 10.14 15.36
CA TRP A 355 -25.18 9.50 14.04
C TRP A 355 -23.77 9.20 13.49
N CYS A 356 -22.80 10.06 13.81
CA CYS A 356 -21.43 9.93 13.31
C CYS A 356 -20.74 8.67 13.84
N SER A 357 -21.08 8.19 15.05
CA SER A 357 -20.52 6.95 15.59
C SER A 357 -20.90 5.71 14.78
N VAL A 358 -22.02 5.78 14.04
CA VAL A 358 -22.53 4.72 13.18
C VAL A 358 -21.98 4.85 11.77
N LEU A 359 -21.99 6.07 11.21
CA LEU A 359 -21.62 6.32 9.81
C LEU A 359 -20.10 6.43 9.59
N ASN A 360 -19.34 6.93 10.56
CA ASN A 360 -17.90 7.11 10.45
C ASN A 360 -17.16 5.93 11.09
N HIS A 361 -16.59 5.05 10.27
CA HIS A 361 -15.84 3.88 10.72
C HIS A 361 -14.36 4.16 11.06
N TRP A 362 -13.97 5.43 11.18
CA TRP A 362 -12.59 5.88 11.42
C TRP A 362 -12.39 6.45 12.82
N ASP A 363 -12.71 7.72 13.00
CA ASP A 363 -12.46 8.49 14.22
C ASP A 363 -13.74 8.98 14.91
N GLY A 364 -14.90 8.77 14.27
CA GLY A 364 -16.19 9.22 14.79
C GLY A 364 -16.39 10.74 14.72
N GLU A 365 -15.54 11.47 13.98
CA GLU A 365 -15.63 12.92 13.84
C GLU A 365 -16.31 13.35 12.52
N TYR A 366 -16.95 14.52 12.54
CA TYR A 366 -17.51 15.15 11.35
C TYR A 366 -17.26 16.66 11.41
N GLU A 367 -17.29 17.30 10.25
CA GLU A 367 -17.27 18.76 10.14
C GLU A 367 -18.58 19.27 9.55
N SER A 368 -19.00 20.46 9.94
CA SER A 368 -20.20 21.11 9.41
C SER A 368 -19.87 22.44 8.76
N TYR A 369 -20.43 22.66 7.58
CA TYR A 369 -20.19 23.84 6.76
C TYR A 369 -21.50 24.56 6.48
N LYS A 370 -21.47 25.89 6.59
CA LYS A 370 -22.64 26.73 6.30
C LYS A 370 -22.68 27.07 4.82
N ILE A 371 -23.57 26.42 4.07
CA ILE A 371 -23.74 26.57 2.63
C ILE A 371 -25.08 27.22 2.33
N ALA A 372 -25.06 28.41 1.71
CA ALA A 372 -26.28 29.15 1.35
C ALA A 372 -27.28 29.41 2.50
N GLY A 373 -26.81 29.36 3.76
CA GLY A 373 -27.63 29.55 4.96
C GLY A 373 -28.03 28.28 5.69
N GLU A 374 -27.76 27.11 5.13
CA GLU A 374 -28.02 25.78 5.67
C GLU A 374 -26.72 25.12 6.14
N TYR A 375 -26.78 24.23 7.13
CA TYR A 375 -25.60 23.49 7.61
C TYR A 375 -25.57 22.11 6.96
N ILE A 376 -24.45 21.82 6.29
CA ILE A 376 -24.18 20.53 5.66
C ILE A 376 -23.02 19.88 6.40
N CYS A 377 -23.25 18.68 6.91
CA CYS A 377 -22.26 17.85 7.59
C CYS A 377 -21.51 17.00 6.57
N VAL A 378 -20.20 16.81 6.80
CA VAL A 378 -19.33 15.92 6.03
C VAL A 378 -18.62 15.00 7.03
N CYS A 379 -18.78 13.69 6.88
CA CYS A 379 -17.97 12.70 7.58
C CYS A 379 -17.41 11.67 6.60
N ARG A 380 -16.29 11.05 6.97
CA ARG A 380 -15.71 9.95 6.20
C ARG A 380 -16.54 8.69 6.45
N SER A 381 -16.68 7.84 5.43
CA SER A 381 -17.24 6.49 5.59
C SER A 381 -16.19 5.48 6.00
#